data_AF-A0A529Q2G8-F1
#
_entry.id   AF-A0A529Q2G8-F1
#
_cell.length_a   1.000
_cell.length_b   1.000
_cell.length_c   1.000
_cell.angle_alpha   90.00
_cell.angle_beta   90.00
_cell.angle_gamma   90.00
#
_symmetry.space_group_name_H-M   'P 1'
#
loop_
_entity.id
_entity.type
_entity.pdbx_description
1 polymer ?
#
loop_
_entity_poly.entity_id
_entity_poly.type
_entity_poly.pdbx_seq_one_letter_code
_entity_poly.pdbx_strand_id
1 'polypeptide(L)'
;ILTQKGLIDPAAIDVIVDTYETKIGPRNGARVVAKAWNDPAYAEWLKHDATAAIESLSYTGRQGEHMQAVFNTEETHNLVVCTLCSCYPWSVLGLPPVWYKAPPYRSRAVIDPRGVLEEFGLTLPAEKKIRVWDST
;
A
#
# COMPACT_ATOMS: atom_id res chain seq x y z
N ILE A 1 -8.89 25.61 18.10
CA ILE A 1 -8.56 25.13 19.47
C ILE A 1 -7.06 24.78 19.61
N LEU A 2 -6.50 23.80 18.88
CA LEU A 2 -5.09 23.39 19.07
C LEU A 2 -4.08 24.50 18.77
N THR A 3 -4.29 25.27 17.70
CA THR A 3 -3.46 26.45 17.36
C THR A 3 -3.55 27.53 18.44
N GLN A 4 -4.75 27.82 18.95
CA GLN A 4 -4.95 28.81 20.04
C GLN A 4 -4.23 28.39 21.33
N LYS A 5 -4.09 27.07 21.56
CA LYS A 5 -3.34 26.51 22.68
C LYS A 5 -1.82 26.43 22.43
N GLY A 6 -1.32 26.84 21.26
CA GLY A 6 0.09 26.77 20.90
C GLY A 6 0.64 25.35 20.73
N LEU A 7 -0.23 24.34 20.54
CA LEU A 7 0.18 22.93 20.45
C LEU A 7 0.56 22.50 19.04
N ILE A 8 0.19 23.28 18.02
CA ILE A 8 0.52 23.01 16.62
C ILE A 8 0.98 24.29 15.95
N ASP A 9 1.95 24.16 15.05
CA ASP A 9 2.31 25.18 14.08
C ASP A 9 1.50 24.95 12.79
N PRO A 10 0.60 25.87 12.39
CA PRO A 10 -0.16 25.74 11.14
C PRO A 10 0.73 25.55 9.91
N ALA A 11 1.89 26.24 9.84
CA ALA A 11 2.79 26.13 8.70
C ALA A 11 3.37 24.72 8.57
N ALA A 12 3.65 24.06 9.70
CA ALA A 12 4.09 22.67 9.70
C ALA A 12 2.98 21.71 9.22
N ILE A 13 1.71 22.01 9.52
CA ILE A 13 0.56 21.22 9.01
C ILE A 13 0.44 21.37 7.49
N ASP A 14 0.59 22.60 6.96
CA ASP A 14 0.51 22.84 5.52
C ASP A 14 1.60 22.05 4.76
N VAL A 15 2.81 21.97 5.30
CA VAL A 15 3.90 21.15 4.72
C VAL A 15 3.53 19.66 4.71
N ILE A 16 2.89 19.15 5.77
CA ILE A 16 2.44 17.75 5.82
C ILE A 16 1.37 17.50 4.75
N VAL A 17 0.42 18.43 4.59
CA VAL A 17 -0.63 18.32 3.56
C VAL A 17 -0.01 18.30 2.16
N ASP A 18 0.83 19.29 1.80
CA ASP A 18 1.48 19.33 0.48
C ASP A 18 2.30 18.06 0.19
N THR A 19 2.99 17.54 1.21
CA THR A 19 3.78 16.31 1.07
C THR A 19 2.93 15.14 0.58
N TYR A 20 1.76 14.90 1.18
CA TYR A 20 0.89 13.78 0.80
C TYR A 20 -0.02 14.08 -0.39
N GLU A 21 -0.26 15.35 -0.71
CA GLU A 21 -1.05 15.73 -1.90
C GLU A 21 -0.21 15.72 -3.18
N THR A 22 1.07 16.13 -3.12
CA THR A 22 1.85 16.41 -4.33
C THR A 22 3.14 15.60 -4.46
N LYS A 23 3.71 15.08 -3.35
CA LYS A 23 5.03 14.41 -3.38
C LYS A 23 4.94 12.90 -3.22
N ILE A 24 4.07 12.42 -2.34
CA ILE A 24 3.96 10.99 -2.00
C ILE A 24 2.68 10.41 -2.61
N GLY A 25 2.81 9.34 -3.39
CA GLY A 25 1.67 8.69 -4.02
C GLY A 25 2.03 7.42 -4.78
N PRO A 26 1.04 6.78 -5.43
CA PRO A 26 1.19 5.45 -6.02
C PRO A 26 2.20 5.37 -7.18
N ARG A 27 2.63 6.52 -7.72
CA ARG A 27 3.73 6.57 -8.70
C ARG A 27 5.07 6.06 -8.13
N ASN A 28 5.28 6.16 -6.82
CA ASN A 28 6.47 5.63 -6.17
C ASN A 28 6.49 4.09 -6.24
N GLY A 29 5.40 3.44 -5.81
CA GLY A 29 5.23 1.99 -5.93
C GLY A 29 5.28 1.50 -7.37
N ALA A 30 4.70 2.23 -8.32
CA ALA A 30 4.79 1.89 -9.74
C ALA A 30 6.24 1.85 -10.25
N ARG A 31 7.12 2.75 -9.78
CA ARG A 31 8.55 2.75 -10.13
C ARG A 31 9.29 1.58 -9.49
N VAL A 32 8.96 1.22 -8.25
CA VAL A 32 9.50 0.02 -7.58
C VAL A 32 9.16 -1.23 -8.41
N VAL A 33 7.89 -1.40 -8.78
CA VAL A 33 7.43 -2.55 -9.59
C VAL A 33 8.09 -2.57 -10.96
N ALA A 34 8.12 -1.43 -11.66
CA ALA A 34 8.75 -1.34 -12.98
C ALA A 34 10.24 -1.68 -12.93
N LYS A 35 10.96 -1.24 -11.89
CA LYS A 35 12.38 -1.64 -11.71
C LYS A 35 12.50 -3.13 -11.48
N ALA A 36 11.68 -3.74 -10.61
CA ALA A 36 11.70 -5.18 -10.37
C ALA A 36 11.43 -6.00 -11.65
N TRP A 37 10.52 -5.55 -12.53
CA TRP A 37 10.30 -6.23 -13.80
C TRP A 37 11.48 -6.16 -14.77
N ASN A 38 12.29 -5.10 -14.72
CA ASN A 38 13.41 -4.89 -15.65
C ASN A 38 14.78 -5.31 -15.08
N ASP A 39 14.84 -5.64 -13.79
CA ASP A 39 16.07 -5.92 -13.05
C ASP A 39 15.85 -7.11 -12.11
N PRO A 40 16.17 -8.34 -12.56
CA PRO A 40 15.97 -9.55 -11.75
C PRO A 40 16.72 -9.54 -10.42
N ALA A 41 17.89 -8.90 -10.34
CA ALA A 41 18.64 -8.78 -9.09
C ALA A 41 17.91 -7.88 -8.10
N TYR A 42 17.33 -6.76 -8.58
CA TYR A 42 16.47 -5.93 -7.75
C TYR A 42 15.18 -6.64 -7.34
N ALA A 43 14.58 -7.45 -8.23
CA ALA A 43 13.39 -8.23 -7.89
C ALA A 43 13.65 -9.23 -6.74
N GLU A 44 14.77 -9.96 -6.81
CA GLU A 44 15.16 -10.88 -5.74
C GLU A 44 15.50 -10.15 -4.43
N TRP A 45 16.15 -8.99 -4.52
CA TRP A 45 16.39 -8.14 -3.35
C TRP A 45 15.08 -7.64 -2.73
N LEU A 46 14.16 -7.10 -3.54
CA LEU A 46 12.84 -6.64 -3.11
C LEU A 46 12.04 -7.74 -2.42
N LYS A 47 12.21 -9.00 -2.85
CA LYS A 47 11.55 -10.17 -2.25
C LYS A 47 12.13 -10.55 -0.89
N HIS A 48 13.43 -10.42 -0.71
CA HIS A 48 14.11 -10.77 0.56
C HIS A 48 14.11 -9.63 1.58
N ASP A 49 14.32 -8.39 1.13
CA ASP A 49 14.35 -7.20 1.96
C ASP A 49 13.70 -6.03 1.21
N ALA A 50 12.37 -6.01 1.26
CA ALA A 50 11.60 -4.99 0.57
C ALA A 50 11.87 -3.58 1.12
N THR A 51 12.19 -3.47 2.41
CA THR A 51 12.49 -2.19 3.05
C THR A 51 13.72 -1.58 2.40
N ALA A 52 14.87 -2.26 2.46
CA ALA A 52 16.11 -1.72 1.91
C ALA A 52 16.04 -1.50 0.38
N ALA A 53 15.36 -2.40 -0.34
CA ALA A 53 15.18 -2.25 -1.79
C ALA A 53 14.36 -1.00 -2.15
N ILE A 54 13.29 -0.71 -1.41
CA ILE A 54 12.44 0.48 -1.64
C ILE A 54 13.18 1.76 -1.21
N GLU A 55 13.91 1.72 -0.09
CA GLU A 55 14.74 2.84 0.38
C GLU A 55 15.84 3.22 -0.61
N SER A 56 16.38 2.25 -1.36
CA SER A 56 17.38 2.53 -2.42
C SER A 56 16.86 3.47 -3.52
N LEU A 57 15.54 3.59 -3.67
CA LEU A 57 14.89 4.54 -4.58
C LEU A 57 14.46 5.85 -3.89
N SER A 58 14.96 6.09 -2.67
CA SER A 58 14.62 7.23 -1.81
C SER A 58 13.15 7.28 -1.39
N TYR A 59 12.45 6.15 -1.40
CA TYR A 59 11.10 6.04 -0.89
C TYR A 59 11.15 5.56 0.56
N THR A 60 11.10 6.50 1.49
CA THR A 60 11.15 6.22 2.93
C THR A 60 10.03 6.99 3.63
N GLY A 61 9.85 6.75 4.93
CA GLY A 61 9.00 7.56 5.78
C GLY A 61 7.83 6.81 6.40
N ARG A 62 6.85 7.59 6.88
CA ARG A 62 5.78 7.11 7.75
C ARG A 62 4.94 6.03 7.12
N GLN A 63 4.52 5.05 7.93
CA GLN A 63 3.68 3.93 7.51
C GLN A 63 4.32 3.15 6.35
N GLY A 64 5.64 3.01 6.38
CA GLY A 64 6.45 2.34 5.36
C GLY A 64 7.84 1.99 5.85
N GLU A 65 8.05 2.02 7.17
CA GLU A 65 9.33 1.77 7.84
C GLU A 65 9.72 0.29 7.82
N HIS A 66 8.73 -0.60 7.68
CA HIS A 66 8.93 -2.04 7.55
C HIS A 66 8.04 -2.57 6.42
N MET A 67 8.66 -2.88 5.30
CA MET A 67 7.97 -3.27 4.08
C MET A 67 8.10 -4.77 3.82
N GLN A 68 7.03 -5.34 3.28
CA GLN A 68 7.03 -6.64 2.62
C GLN A 68 6.40 -6.49 1.24
N ALA A 69 7.08 -6.99 0.21
CA ALA A 69 6.55 -7.05 -1.15
C ALA A 69 5.99 -8.45 -1.41
N VAL A 70 4.71 -8.54 -1.78
CA VAL A 70 4.02 -9.80 -2.05
C VAL A 70 3.85 -10.00 -3.55
N PHE A 71 4.57 -10.98 -4.10
CA PHE A 71 4.63 -11.23 -5.53
C PHE A 71 3.45 -12.11 -5.95
N ASN A 72 2.69 -11.65 -6.94
CA ASN A 72 1.75 -12.52 -7.64
C ASN A 72 2.52 -13.55 -8.48
N THR A 73 1.96 -14.74 -8.62
CA THR A 73 2.48 -15.82 -9.47
C THR A 73 1.40 -16.25 -10.46
N GLU A 74 1.66 -17.26 -11.28
CA GLU A 74 0.64 -17.87 -12.15
C GLU A 74 -0.49 -18.53 -11.35
N GLU A 75 -0.22 -18.99 -10.13
CA GLU A 75 -1.16 -19.69 -9.26
C GLU A 75 -1.78 -18.79 -8.18
N THR A 76 -1.09 -17.72 -7.76
CA THR A 76 -1.49 -16.90 -6.61
C THR A 76 -1.66 -15.42 -6.97
N HIS A 77 -2.79 -14.85 -6.55
CA HIS A 77 -3.06 -13.41 -6.54
C HIS A 77 -3.10 -12.91 -5.09
N ASN A 78 -2.33 -11.88 -4.75
CA ASN A 78 -2.32 -11.29 -3.43
C ASN A 78 -3.26 -10.08 -3.35
N LEU A 79 -3.98 -9.96 -2.24
CA LEU A 79 -4.84 -8.82 -1.91
C LEU A 79 -4.46 -8.31 -0.52
N VAL A 80 -4.43 -7.00 -0.31
CA VAL A 80 -4.05 -6.38 0.97
C VAL A 80 -5.25 -5.65 1.57
N VAL A 81 -5.44 -5.77 2.88
CA VAL A 81 -6.46 -5.08 3.65
C VAL A 81 -5.93 -4.71 5.04
N CYS A 82 -6.60 -3.79 5.72
CA CYS A 82 -6.49 -3.61 7.15
C CYS A 82 -7.89 -3.67 7.75
N THR A 83 -8.27 -4.82 8.29
CA THR A 83 -9.64 -5.05 8.75
C THR A 83 -9.99 -4.17 9.95
N LEU A 84 -9.00 -3.86 10.81
CA LEU A 84 -9.20 -3.12 12.05
C LEU A 84 -9.29 -1.60 11.87
N CYS A 85 -8.63 -1.04 10.86
CA CYS A 85 -8.64 0.41 10.63
C CYS A 85 -8.39 0.79 9.16
N SER A 86 -7.14 1.08 8.82
CA SER A 86 -6.72 1.64 7.53
C SER A 86 -5.21 1.58 7.29
N CYS A 87 -4.47 0.70 7.96
CA CYS A 87 -3.02 0.52 7.75
C CYS A 87 -2.73 0.33 6.25
N TYR A 88 -1.74 1.06 5.74
CA TYR A 88 -1.46 1.15 4.32
C TYR A 88 -0.04 1.70 4.08
N PRO A 89 0.71 1.25 3.05
CA PRO A 89 2.10 1.63 2.88
C PRO A 89 2.26 3.03 2.25
N TRP A 90 2.23 4.09 3.06
CA TRP A 90 2.11 5.46 2.54
C TRP A 90 3.28 5.90 1.67
N SER A 91 4.51 5.53 2.03
CA SER A 91 5.73 5.95 1.30
C SER A 91 5.70 5.56 -0.20
N VAL A 92 5.01 4.46 -0.53
CA VAL A 92 4.93 3.92 -1.89
C VAL A 92 3.56 4.01 -2.55
N LEU A 93 2.47 4.03 -1.77
CA LEU A 93 1.10 4.06 -2.30
C LEU A 93 0.34 5.36 -2.01
N GLY A 94 0.89 6.26 -1.18
CA GLY A 94 0.18 7.44 -0.68
C GLY A 94 -0.87 7.10 0.38
N LEU A 95 -1.74 8.06 0.69
CA LEU A 95 -2.82 7.84 1.66
C LEU A 95 -3.89 6.89 1.09
N PRO A 96 -4.45 5.99 1.92
CA PRO A 96 -5.43 5.01 1.44
C PRO A 96 -6.71 5.70 0.92
N PRO A 97 -7.24 5.23 -0.23
CA PRO A 97 -8.48 5.77 -0.79
C PRO A 97 -9.67 5.49 0.14
N VAL A 98 -10.77 6.24 -0.06
CA VAL A 98 -11.96 6.15 0.79
C VAL A 98 -12.52 4.73 0.86
N TRP A 99 -12.60 4.03 -0.27
CA TRP A 99 -13.15 2.67 -0.33
C TRP A 99 -12.34 1.67 0.49
N TYR A 100 -11.02 1.82 0.58
CA TYR A 100 -10.15 0.89 1.32
C TYR A 100 -10.42 0.96 2.83
N LYS A 101 -10.73 2.16 3.33
CA LYS A 101 -11.02 2.44 4.75
C LYS A 101 -12.44 2.06 5.16
N ALA A 102 -13.31 1.84 4.18
CA ALA A 102 -14.73 1.67 4.41
C ALA A 102 -15.06 0.25 4.89
N PRO A 103 -16.07 0.09 5.78
CA PRO A 103 -16.51 -1.23 6.25
C PRO A 103 -16.81 -2.27 5.16
N PRO A 104 -17.41 -1.93 3.99
CA PRO A 104 -17.67 -2.91 2.94
C PRO A 104 -16.41 -3.63 2.45
N TYR A 105 -15.33 -2.90 2.17
CA TYR A 105 -14.06 -3.51 1.76
C TYR A 105 -13.42 -4.28 2.91
N ARG A 106 -13.30 -3.64 4.08
CA ARG A 106 -12.60 -4.19 5.24
C ARG A 106 -13.21 -5.49 5.75
N SER A 107 -14.53 -5.63 5.71
CA SER A 107 -15.21 -6.85 6.16
C SER A 107 -15.18 -7.96 5.11
N ARG A 108 -15.38 -7.63 3.83
CA ARG A 108 -15.52 -8.64 2.78
C ARG A 108 -14.22 -9.11 2.18
N ALA A 109 -13.18 -8.28 2.15
CA ALA A 109 -11.89 -8.66 1.56
C ALA A 109 -11.27 -9.91 2.21
N VAL A 110 -11.59 -10.21 3.48
CA VAL A 110 -11.12 -11.41 4.20
C VAL A 110 -12.09 -12.60 4.19
N ILE A 111 -13.35 -12.41 3.78
CA ILE A 111 -14.39 -13.45 3.77
C ILE A 111 -14.69 -13.91 2.35
N ASP A 112 -14.92 -12.96 1.45
CA ASP A 112 -15.23 -13.15 0.03
C ASP A 112 -14.33 -12.23 -0.82
N PRO A 113 -13.01 -12.50 -0.86
CA PRO A 113 -12.09 -11.70 -1.66
C PRO A 113 -12.40 -11.77 -3.16
N ARG A 114 -12.95 -12.89 -3.64
CA ARG A 114 -13.25 -13.06 -5.06
C ARG A 114 -14.43 -12.17 -5.49
N GLY A 115 -15.53 -12.17 -4.73
CA GLY A 115 -16.66 -11.27 -5.01
C GLY A 115 -16.28 -9.79 -4.91
N VAL A 116 -15.40 -9.42 -3.97
CA VAL A 116 -14.84 -8.05 -3.90
C VAL A 116 -14.06 -7.69 -5.17
N LEU A 117 -13.20 -8.58 -5.67
CA LEU A 117 -12.44 -8.33 -6.90
C LEU A 117 -13.35 -8.24 -8.14
N GLU A 118 -14.40 -9.06 -8.21
CA GLU A 118 -15.39 -9.02 -9.29
C GLU A 118 -16.14 -7.68 -9.33
N GLU A 119 -16.47 -7.09 -8.17
CA GLU A 119 -17.07 -5.75 -8.08
C GLU A 119 -16.13 -4.64 -8.58
N PHE A 120 -14.81 -4.85 -8.47
CA PHE A 120 -13.81 -3.98 -9.08
C PHE A 120 -13.55 -4.28 -10.57
N GLY A 121 -14.29 -5.23 -11.17
CA GLY A 121 -14.15 -5.63 -12.56
C GLY A 121 -13.00 -6.60 -12.83
N LEU A 122 -12.46 -7.26 -11.80
CA LEU A 122 -11.41 -8.27 -11.92
C LEU A 122 -11.96 -9.67 -11.63
N THR A 123 -12.25 -10.43 -12.69
CA THR A 123 -12.58 -11.85 -12.58
C THR A 123 -11.31 -12.69 -12.70
N LEU A 124 -11.00 -13.46 -11.65
CA LEU A 124 -9.87 -14.39 -11.64
C LEU A 124 -10.35 -15.83 -11.92
N PRO A 125 -9.56 -16.68 -12.60
CA PRO A 125 -9.86 -18.10 -12.77
C PRO A 125 -10.16 -18.79 -11.43
N ALA A 126 -11.02 -19.80 -11.44
CA ALA A 126 -11.48 -20.47 -10.22
C ALA A 126 -10.33 -21.14 -9.45
N GLU A 127 -9.37 -21.69 -10.18
CA GLU A 127 -8.16 -22.34 -9.70
C GLU A 127 -7.11 -21.36 -9.16
N LYS A 128 -7.20 -20.07 -9.52
CA LYS A 128 -6.31 -19.02 -9.00
C LYS A 128 -6.55 -18.83 -7.51
N LYS A 129 -5.53 -19.06 -6.69
CA LYS A 129 -5.59 -18.83 -5.24
C LYS A 129 -5.54 -17.35 -4.97
N ILE A 130 -6.40 -16.87 -4.07
CA ILE A 130 -6.33 -15.50 -3.55
C ILE A 130 -5.75 -15.54 -2.15
N ARG A 131 -4.61 -14.89 -1.93
CA ARG A 131 -4.00 -14.73 -0.61
C ARG A 131 -4.26 -13.33 -0.10
N VAL A 132 -5.07 -13.23 0.95
CA VAL A 132 -5.37 -11.96 1.60
C VAL A 132 -4.37 -11.72 2.72
N TRP A 133 -3.80 -10.52 2.74
CA TRP A 133 -2.87 -10.05 3.76
C TRP A 133 -3.57 -8.96 4.56
N ASP A 134 -3.90 -9.29 5.82
CA ASP A 134 -4.43 -8.31 6.76
C ASP A 134 -3.27 -7.63 7.51
N SER A 135 -3.25 -6.31 7.47
CA SER A 135 -2.20 -5.48 8.06
C SER A 135 -2.50 -5.24 9.55
N THR A 136 -2.39 -6.30 10.35
CA THR A 136 -2.59 -6.32 11.82
C THR A 136 -1.32 -6.11 12.60
#